data_AF-A0A7Y9JCL2-F1
#
_entry.id   AF-A0A7Y9JCL2-F1
#
_cell.length_a   1.000
_cell.length_b   1.000
_cell.length_c   1.000
_cell.angle_alpha   90.00
_cell.angle_beta   90.00
_cell.angle_gamma   90.00
#
_symmetry.space_group_name_H-M   'P 1'
#
loop_
_entity.id
_entity.type
_entity.pdbx_description
1 polymer ?
#
loop_
_entity_poly.entity_id
_entity_poly.type
_entity_poly.pdbx_seq_one_letter_code
_entity_poly.pdbx_strand_id
1 'polypeptide(L)'
;MPVDQSLVGRVFPPTSPHTVSEQQVSAFVAATGGEYDGGPAPATYPIVLAFDAMNAFLEAEALDLFRIVHGDQKFAYERPVVPGDVLTATLTVASLRQIAGNDIIGTTSEIRDADGALVCSTSATLVHRGPEEGA
;
A
#
# COMPACT_ATOMS: atom_id res chain seq x y z
N MET A 1 9.36 -0.24 21.00
CA MET A 1 8.19 -0.81 21.69
C MET A 1 7.45 -1.66 20.67
N PRO A 2 6.92 -2.85 21.05
CA PRO A 2 6.09 -3.63 20.14
C PRO A 2 4.90 -2.83 19.62
N VAL A 3 4.46 -3.14 18.41
CA VAL A 3 3.23 -2.56 17.82
C VAL A 3 2.01 -2.99 18.64
N ASP A 4 1.06 -2.07 18.85
CA ASP A 4 -0.16 -2.34 19.62
C ASP A 4 -1.09 -3.33 18.88
N GLN A 5 -1.46 -4.42 19.57
CA GLN A 5 -2.39 -5.43 19.07
C GLN A 5 -3.82 -4.92 18.86
N SER A 6 -4.19 -3.80 19.51
CA SER A 6 -5.49 -3.15 19.30
C SER A 6 -5.68 -2.62 17.88
N LEU A 7 -4.61 -2.52 17.08
CA LEU A 7 -4.68 -2.07 15.69
C LEU A 7 -5.36 -3.07 14.75
N VAL A 8 -5.45 -4.36 15.10
CA VAL A 8 -6.09 -5.35 14.23
C VAL A 8 -7.57 -5.00 14.02
N GLY A 9 -7.97 -4.89 12.76
CA GLY A 9 -9.30 -4.45 12.32
C GLY A 9 -9.46 -2.94 12.21
N ARG A 10 -8.47 -2.13 12.61
CA ARG A 10 -8.52 -0.67 12.48
C ARG A 10 -8.40 -0.27 11.02
N VAL A 11 -9.30 0.63 10.61
CA VAL A 11 -9.33 1.27 9.29
C VAL A 11 -8.72 2.67 9.42
N PHE A 12 -7.85 3.02 8.49
CA PHE A 12 -7.21 4.33 8.44
C PHE A 12 -7.93 5.24 7.43
N PRO A 13 -7.85 6.58 7.58
CA PRO A 13 -8.46 7.50 6.63
C PRO A 13 -8.03 7.23 5.18
N PRO A 14 -8.91 7.45 4.18
CA PRO A 14 -8.54 7.29 2.79
C PRO A 14 -7.44 8.26 2.40
N THR A 15 -6.60 7.86 1.44
CA THR A 15 -5.60 8.74 0.83
C THR A 15 -6.27 9.95 0.16
N SER A 16 -5.47 10.99 -0.11
CA SER A 16 -5.93 12.04 -1.01
C SER A 16 -6.25 11.45 -2.39
N PRO A 17 -7.25 11.99 -3.11
CA PRO A 17 -7.56 11.54 -4.47
C PRO A 17 -6.34 11.65 -5.38
N HIS A 18 -5.98 10.54 -6.03
CA HIS A 18 -4.88 10.43 -6.96
C HIS A 18 -5.42 10.31 -8.39
N THR A 19 -5.24 11.37 -9.18
CA THR A 19 -5.53 11.32 -10.61
C THR A 19 -4.44 10.54 -11.32
N VAL A 20 -4.82 9.48 -12.03
CA VAL A 20 -3.94 8.67 -12.87
C VAL A 20 -3.81 9.34 -14.23
N SER A 21 -2.64 9.84 -14.56
CA SER A 21 -2.33 10.42 -15.88
C SER A 21 -1.46 9.50 -16.72
N GLU A 22 -1.51 9.66 -18.05
CA GLU A 22 -0.59 8.94 -18.95
C GLU A 22 0.87 9.21 -18.62
N GLN A 23 1.21 10.44 -18.22
CA GLN A 23 2.56 10.81 -17.84
C GLN A 23 3.04 10.01 -16.61
N GLN A 24 2.18 9.84 -15.60
CA GLN A 24 2.53 9.05 -14.41
C GLN A 24 2.63 7.56 -14.72
N VAL A 25 1.75 7.03 -15.57
CA VAL A 25 1.82 5.63 -15.99
C VAL A 25 3.09 5.39 -16.80
N SER A 26 3.40 6.26 -17.76
CA SER A 26 4.64 6.22 -18.53
C SER A 26 5.88 6.28 -17.64
N ALA A 27 5.91 7.20 -16.67
CA ALA A 27 7.01 7.32 -15.72
C ALA A 27 7.18 6.06 -14.85
N PHE A 28 6.07 5.46 -14.40
CA PHE A 28 6.10 4.21 -13.64
C PHE A 28 6.65 3.05 -14.50
N VAL A 29 6.16 2.91 -15.73
CA VAL A 29 6.62 1.89 -16.68
C VAL A 29 8.13 2.02 -16.93
N ALA A 30 8.60 3.24 -17.20
CA ALA A 30 10.02 3.54 -17.39
C ALA A 30 10.85 3.20 -16.14
N ALA A 31 10.37 3.54 -14.95
CA ALA A 31 11.04 3.23 -13.69
C ALA A 31 11.16 1.71 -13.43
N THR A 32 10.24 0.93 -13.99
CA THR A 32 10.27 -0.54 -13.94
C THR A 32 10.99 -1.18 -15.14
N GLY A 33 11.63 -0.39 -16.00
CA GLY A 33 12.43 -0.86 -17.14
C GLY A 33 11.63 -1.19 -18.40
N GLY A 34 10.39 -0.72 -18.51
CA GLY A 34 9.56 -0.88 -19.70
C GLY A 34 9.46 0.39 -20.55
N GLU A 35 8.73 0.28 -21.66
CA GLU A 35 8.30 1.39 -22.53
C GLU A 35 6.76 1.41 -22.56
N TYR A 36 6.15 2.60 -22.49
CA TYR A 36 4.70 2.75 -22.39
C TYR A 36 4.11 3.21 -23.73
N ASP A 37 3.30 2.34 -24.33
CA ASP A 37 2.66 2.57 -25.63
C ASP A 37 1.17 2.95 -25.52
N GLY A 38 0.73 3.40 -24.34
CA GLY A 38 -0.68 3.72 -24.05
C GLY A 38 -1.48 2.56 -23.44
N GLY A 39 -2.70 2.87 -23.01
CA GLY A 39 -3.64 1.88 -22.45
C GLY A 39 -3.65 1.80 -20.92
N PRO A 40 -4.10 0.67 -20.35
CA PRO A 40 -4.15 0.50 -18.90
C PRO A 40 -2.77 0.55 -18.24
N ALA A 41 -2.75 1.00 -16.98
CA ALA A 41 -1.54 0.97 -16.16
C ALA A 41 -1.08 -0.48 -15.86
N PRO A 42 0.22 -0.71 -15.63
CA PRO A 42 0.73 -2.02 -15.23
C PRO A 42 0.02 -2.60 -14.00
N ALA A 43 -0.01 -3.93 -13.90
CA ALA A 43 -0.66 -4.66 -12.81
C ALA A 43 -0.06 -4.39 -11.40
N THR A 44 1.04 -3.66 -11.31
CA THR A 44 1.66 -3.23 -10.05
C THR A 44 1.48 -1.74 -9.77
N TYR A 45 0.93 -0.95 -10.70
CA TYR A 45 0.71 0.49 -10.52
C TYR A 45 -0.10 0.86 -9.27
N PRO A 46 -1.12 0.10 -8.82
CA PRO A 46 -1.86 0.44 -7.60
C PRO A 46 -0.99 0.50 -6.34
N ILE A 47 0.26 0.01 -6.38
CA ILE A 47 1.24 0.23 -5.30
C ILE A 47 1.44 1.72 -4.99
N VAL A 48 1.27 2.62 -5.96
CA VAL A 48 1.40 4.07 -5.74
C VAL A 48 0.44 4.54 -4.65
N LEU A 49 -0.83 4.12 -4.72
CA LEU A 49 -1.83 4.46 -3.71
C LEU A 49 -1.69 3.63 -2.43
N ALA A 50 -1.40 2.33 -2.57
CA ALA A 50 -1.25 1.46 -1.41
C ALA A 50 -0.05 1.87 -0.53
N PHE A 51 1.03 2.35 -1.15
CA PHE A 51 2.20 2.87 -0.44
C PHE A 51 1.90 4.20 0.24
N ASP A 52 1.11 5.10 -0.37
CA ASP A 52 0.65 6.33 0.28
C ASP A 52 -0.19 6.02 1.54
N ALA A 53 -1.17 5.13 1.41
CA ALA A 53 -1.98 4.66 2.54
C ALA A 53 -1.13 4.00 3.64
N MET A 54 -0.10 3.24 3.25
CA MET A 54 0.85 2.64 4.19
C MET A 54 1.68 3.71 4.91
N ASN A 55 2.21 4.72 4.23
CA ASN A 55 2.97 5.79 4.88
C ASN A 55 2.11 6.56 5.89
N ALA A 56 0.85 6.86 5.55
CA ALA A 56 -0.08 7.48 6.49
C ALA A 56 -0.35 6.59 7.72
N PHE A 57 -0.48 5.28 7.53
CA PHE A 57 -0.56 4.30 8.62
C PHE A 57 0.70 4.33 9.50
N LEU A 58 1.88 4.24 8.90
CA LEU A 58 3.16 4.25 9.63
C LEU A 58 3.34 5.55 10.42
N GLU A 59 3.00 6.70 9.83
CA GLU A 59 3.05 8.00 10.50
C GLU A 59 2.10 8.06 11.71
N ALA A 60 0.85 7.63 11.54
CA ALA A 60 -0.16 7.62 12.60
C ALA A 60 0.24 6.75 13.80
N GLU A 61 1.00 5.69 13.56
CA GLU A 61 1.46 4.75 14.58
C GLU A 61 2.93 4.97 14.99
N ALA A 62 3.54 6.07 14.53
CA ALA A 62 4.94 6.41 14.80
C ALA A 62 5.93 5.26 14.50
N LEU A 63 5.72 4.56 13.39
CA LEU A 63 6.56 3.47 12.91
C LEU A 63 7.52 3.97 11.83
N ASP A 64 8.82 3.85 12.07
CA ASP A 64 9.81 4.34 11.12
C ASP A 64 9.91 3.45 9.88
N LEU A 65 9.74 4.05 8.69
CA LEU A 65 9.81 3.34 7.40
C LEU A 65 11.14 2.57 7.21
N PHE A 66 12.28 3.09 7.68
CA PHE A 66 13.59 2.42 7.54
C PHE A 66 13.68 1.09 8.31
N ARG A 67 12.78 0.86 9.25
CA ARG A 67 12.67 -0.39 10.02
C ARG A 67 11.74 -1.41 9.36
N ILE A 68 11.02 -1.01 8.32
CA ILE A 68 10.08 -1.86 7.60
C ILE A 68 10.80 -2.64 6.50
N VAL A 69 10.53 -3.95 6.43
CA VAL A 69 10.83 -4.80 5.29
C VAL A 69 9.52 -5.32 4.72
N HIS A 70 9.27 -5.11 3.43
CA HIS A 70 8.11 -5.67 2.73
C HIS A 70 8.35 -7.16 2.46
N GLY A 71 7.47 -8.02 2.96
CA GLY A 71 7.57 -9.47 2.82
C GLY A 71 6.74 -10.05 1.66
N ASP A 72 5.52 -9.56 1.46
CA ASP A 72 4.60 -10.05 0.42
C ASP A 72 3.71 -8.89 -0.07
N GLN A 73 3.27 -8.98 -1.33
CA GLN A 73 2.34 -8.03 -1.95
C GLN A 73 1.43 -8.75 -2.96
N LYS A 74 0.12 -8.52 -2.86
CA LYS A 74 -0.88 -9.03 -3.81
C LYS A 74 -1.81 -7.92 -4.29
N PHE A 75 -2.35 -8.12 -5.49
CA PHE A 75 -3.33 -7.26 -6.14
C PHE A 75 -4.45 -8.16 -6.70
N ALA A 76 -5.70 -7.82 -6.41
CA ALA A 76 -6.90 -8.46 -6.93
C ALA A 76 -7.75 -7.38 -7.61
N TYR A 77 -7.90 -7.48 -8.93
CA TYR A 77 -8.53 -6.46 -9.76
C TYR A 77 -9.98 -6.79 -10.08
N GLU A 78 -10.85 -5.78 -9.95
CA GLU A 78 -12.20 -5.80 -10.51
C GLU A 78 -12.20 -5.27 -11.96
N ARG A 79 -11.35 -4.27 -12.22
CA ARG A 79 -11.05 -3.75 -13.56
C ARG A 79 -9.62 -3.18 -13.62
N PRO A 80 -9.00 -3.07 -14.80
CA PRO A 80 -7.72 -2.37 -14.94
C PRO A 80 -7.80 -0.90 -14.49
N VAL A 81 -6.69 -0.39 -13.95
CA VAL A 81 -6.49 1.05 -13.74
C VAL A 81 -6.15 1.69 -15.08
N VAL A 82 -6.80 2.80 -15.40
CA VAL A 82 -6.60 3.50 -16.68
C VAL A 82 -6.30 4.98 -16.46
N PRO A 83 -5.52 5.62 -17.36
CA PRO A 83 -5.41 7.07 -17.38
C PRO A 83 -6.79 7.74 -17.38
N GLY A 84 -6.97 8.77 -16.56
CA GLY A 84 -8.23 9.43 -16.30
C GLY A 84 -8.94 8.97 -15.02
N ASP A 85 -8.58 7.79 -14.47
CA ASP A 85 -9.08 7.38 -13.16
C ASP A 85 -8.68 8.40 -12.08
N VAL A 86 -9.59 8.66 -11.14
CA VAL A 86 -9.29 9.36 -9.89
C VAL A 86 -9.53 8.36 -8.78
N LEU A 87 -8.45 7.94 -8.11
CA LEU A 87 -8.45 6.81 -7.20
C LEU A 87 -8.16 7.24 -5.76
N THR A 88 -8.73 6.53 -4.79
CA THR A 88 -8.38 6.63 -3.37
C THR A 88 -8.11 5.24 -2.80
N ALA A 89 -7.20 5.13 -1.84
CA ALA A 89 -6.94 3.89 -1.11
C ALA A 89 -7.33 4.01 0.36
N THR A 90 -7.97 2.98 0.91
CA THR A 90 -8.28 2.88 2.34
C THR A 90 -7.60 1.63 2.90
N LEU A 91 -6.69 1.81 3.87
CA LEU A 91 -5.94 0.71 4.49
C LEU A 91 -6.64 0.21 5.76
N THR A 92 -6.63 -1.11 5.94
CA THR A 92 -7.02 -1.80 7.17
C THR A 92 -5.85 -2.68 7.65
N VAL A 93 -5.58 -2.69 8.94
CA VAL A 93 -4.66 -3.67 9.54
C VAL A 93 -5.40 -4.99 9.70
N ALA A 94 -5.10 -5.97 8.85
CA ALA A 94 -5.79 -7.25 8.81
C ALA A 94 -5.26 -8.25 9.86
N SER A 95 -3.98 -8.15 10.23
CA SER A 95 -3.40 -9.02 11.26
C SER A 95 -2.15 -8.39 11.87
N LEU A 96 -1.84 -8.81 13.10
CA LEU A 96 -0.59 -8.49 13.77
C LEU A 96 -0.12 -9.70 14.55
N ARG A 97 1.16 -10.04 14.45
CA ARG A 97 1.81 -11.06 15.27
C ARG A 97 3.26 -10.71 15.53
N GLN A 98 3.82 -11.25 16.61
CA GLN A 98 5.20 -11.02 17.00
C GLN A 98 6.02 -12.29 16.88
N ILE A 99 7.22 -12.18 16.28
CA ILE A 99 8.13 -13.32 16.09
C ILE A 99 9.56 -12.84 16.28
N ALA A 100 10.27 -13.45 17.22
CA ALA A 100 11.69 -13.22 17.46
C ALA A 100 12.05 -11.71 17.51
N GLY A 101 11.27 -10.93 18.28
CA GLY A 101 11.49 -9.49 18.46
C GLY A 101 10.98 -8.58 17.33
N ASN A 102 10.43 -9.13 16.24
CA ASN A 102 9.85 -8.35 15.14
C ASN A 102 8.32 -8.38 15.18
N ASP A 103 7.70 -7.29 14.74
CA ASP A 103 6.25 -7.23 14.49
C ASP A 103 5.98 -7.55 13.01
N ILE A 104 5.10 -8.52 12.76
CA ILE A 104 4.64 -8.89 11.42
C ILE A 104 3.21 -8.40 11.26
N ILE A 105 3.05 -7.39 10.42
CA ILE A 105 1.81 -6.64 10.20
C ILE A 105 1.25 -7.06 8.84
N GLY A 106 0.06 -7.64 8.82
CA GLY A 106 -0.69 -7.84 7.58
C GLY A 106 -1.62 -6.67 7.35
N THR A 107 -1.57 -6.06 6.16
CA THR A 107 -2.47 -4.96 5.77
C THR A 107 -3.27 -5.35 4.53
N THR A 108 -4.45 -4.76 4.41
CA THR A 108 -5.26 -4.79 3.19
C THR A 108 -5.64 -3.38 2.81
N SER A 109 -5.67 -3.05 1.52
CA SER A 109 -6.22 -1.77 1.05
C SER A 109 -7.28 -1.98 -0.02
N GLU A 110 -8.38 -1.25 0.08
CA GLU A 110 -9.34 -1.12 -1.00
C GLU A 110 -9.04 0.14 -1.80
N ILE A 111 -8.92 0.00 -3.12
CA ILE A 111 -8.70 1.10 -4.05
C ILE A 111 -9.99 1.32 -4.84
N ARG A 112 -10.57 2.50 -4.68
CA ARG A 112 -11.87 2.88 -5.25
C ARG A 112 -11.73 4.09 -6.16
N ASP A 113 -12.55 4.15 -7.19
CA ASP A 113 -12.64 5.32 -8.08
C ASP A 113 -13.53 6.43 -7.51
N ALA A 114 -13.66 7.53 -8.26
CA ALA A 114 -14.42 8.71 -7.86
C ALA A 114 -15.91 8.45 -7.61
N ASP A 115 -16.47 7.41 -8.24
CA ASP A 115 -17.87 7.00 -8.05
C ASP A 115 -18.01 6.01 -6.87
N GLY A 116 -16.88 5.66 -6.22
CA GLY A 116 -16.83 4.74 -5.09
C GLY A 116 -16.78 3.26 -5.49
N ALA A 117 -16.70 2.95 -6.79
CA ALA A 117 -16.61 1.57 -7.25
C ALA A 117 -15.23 0.99 -6.92
N LEU A 118 -15.20 -0.28 -6.51
CA LEU A 118 -13.95 -0.99 -6.23
C LEU A 118 -13.21 -1.26 -7.54
N VAL A 119 -11.95 -0.87 -7.60
CA VAL A 119 -11.07 -1.09 -8.75
C VAL A 119 -10.09 -2.22 -8.46
N CYS A 120 -9.48 -2.21 -7.29
CA CYS A 120 -8.50 -3.19 -6.86
C CYS A 120 -8.49 -3.33 -5.34
N SER A 121 -8.41 -4.56 -4.84
CA SER A 121 -8.02 -4.86 -3.47
C SER A 121 -6.55 -5.24 -3.43
N THR A 122 -5.81 -4.76 -2.43
CA THR A 122 -4.41 -5.10 -2.22
C THR A 122 -4.21 -5.71 -0.85
N SER A 123 -3.17 -6.54 -0.70
CA SER A 123 -2.73 -7.01 0.61
C SER A 123 -1.21 -7.00 0.68
N ALA A 124 -0.66 -6.62 1.82
CA ALA A 124 0.79 -6.65 2.06
C ALA A 124 1.13 -7.28 3.41
N THR A 125 2.34 -7.83 3.48
CA THR A 125 2.98 -8.20 4.76
C THR A 125 4.15 -7.28 5.01
N LEU A 126 4.13 -6.58 6.15
CA LEU A 126 5.19 -5.69 6.61
C LEU A 126 5.88 -6.31 7.81
N VAL A 127 7.21 -6.37 7.78
CA VAL A 127 8.02 -6.75 8.94
C VAL A 127 8.63 -5.50 9.53
N HIS A 128 8.12 -5.08 10.68
CA HIS A 128 8.71 -4.00 11.47
C HIS A 128 9.78 -4.60 12.38
N ARG A 129 11.03 -4.26 12.09
CA ARG A 129 12.18 -4.80 12.81
C ARG A 129 12.23 -4.27 14.23
N GLY A 130 12.46 -5.16 15.20
CA GLY A 130 12.76 -4.81 16.59
C GLY A 130 14.05 -3.99 16.69
N PRO A 131 14.31 -3.30 17.83
CA PRO A 131 15.59 -2.64 18.04
C PRO A 131 16.73 -3.67 17.95
N GLU A 132 17.89 -3.29 17.42
CA GLU A 132 19.05 -4.18 17.43
C GLU A 132 19.38 -4.54 18.89
N GLU A 133 19.46 -5.84 19.20
CA GLU A 133 19.93 -6.29 20.51
C GLU A 133 21.44 -6.00 20.61
N GLY A 134 21.84 -5.01 21.42
CA GLY A 134 23.24 -4.80 21.80
C GLY A 134 23.87 -3.42 21.50
N ALA A 135 23.08 -2.34 21.43
CA ALA A 135 23.61 -0.97 21.50
C ALA A 135 23.54 -0.39 22.92
#